data_AF-T1DGG9-F1
#
_entry.id   AF-T1DGG9-F1
#
_cell.length_a   1.000
_cell.length_b   1.000
_cell.length_c   1.000
_cell.angle_alpha   90.00
_cell.angle_beta   90.00
_cell.angle_gamma   90.00
#
_symmetry.space_group_name_H-M   'P 1'
#
loop_
_entity.id
_entity.type
_entity.pdbx_description
1 polymer ?
#
loop_
_entity_poly.entity_id
_entity_poly.type
_entity_poly.pdbx_seq_one_letter_code
_entity_poly.pdbx_strand_id
1 'polypeptide(L)' 'MRPSGRQADEMRPIQIIRSYTKHAEGSVLIRLGD' A
#
# COMPACT_ATOMS: atom_id res chain seq x y z
N MET A 1 -23.07 -2.08 -2.61
CA MET A 1 -21.93 -2.84 -3.18
C MET A 1 -20.82 -1.83 -3.49
N ARG A 2 -19.58 -2.06 -3.06
CA ARG A 2 -18.48 -1.12 -3.33
C ARG A 2 -18.05 -1.26 -4.81
N PRO A 3 -17.68 -0.18 -5.51
CA PRO A 3 -17.27 -0.26 -6.92
C PRO A 3 -16.08 -1.19 -7.17
N SER A 4 -15.22 -1.38 -6.16
CA SER A 4 -14.07 -2.28 -6.20
C SER A 4 -14.41 -3.76 -5.94
N GLY A 5 -15.68 -4.14 -5.78
CA GLY A 5 -16.09 -5.52 -5.47
C GLY A 5 -15.76 -6.01 -4.05
N ARG A 6 -14.87 -5.33 -3.33
CA ARG A 6 -14.46 -5.66 -1.95
C ARG A 6 -15.60 -5.63 -0.94
N GLN A 7 -15.50 -6.50 0.07
CA GLN A 7 -16.41 -6.50 1.22
C GLN A 7 -16.28 -5.20 2.04
N ALA A 8 -17.25 -4.97 2.94
CA ALA A 8 -17.29 -3.77 3.76
C ALA A 8 -16.10 -3.70 4.75
N ASP A 9 -15.69 -4.86 5.26
CA ASP A 9 -14.60 -5.11 6.19
C ASP A 9 -13.27 -5.47 5.51
N GLU A 10 -13.26 -5.64 4.19
CA GLU A 10 -12.06 -6.01 3.45
C GLU A 10 -11.16 -4.79 3.16
N MET A 11 -9.90 -4.92 3.61
CA MET A 11 -8.85 -3.92 3.42
C MET A 11 -8.46 -3.79 1.94
N ARG A 12 -7.88 -2.64 1.55
CA ARG A 12 -7.25 -2.53 0.22
C ARG A 12 -5.95 -3.35 0.20
N PRO A 13 -5.51 -3.86 -0.97
CA PRO A 13 -4.19 -4.47 -1.11
C PRO A 13 -3.10 -3.56 -0.54
N ILE A 14 -2.20 -4.10 0.28
CA ILE A 14 -1.10 -3.32 0.86
C ILE A 14 0.22 -3.84 0.32
N GLN A 15 1.06 -2.95 -0.20
CA GLN A 15 2.43 -3.26 -0.58
C GLN A 15 3.40 -2.37 0.21
N ILE A 16 4.40 -2.99 0.82
CA ILE A 16 5.44 -2.30 1.58
C ILE A 16 6.77 -2.49 0.86
N ILE A 17 7.31 -1.41 0.29
CA ILE A 17 8.58 -1.41 -0.43
C ILE A 17 9.60 -0.67 0.43
N ARG A 18 10.58 -1.41 0.97
CA ARG A 18 11.66 -0.83 1.78
C ARG A 18 12.78 -0.30 0.90
N SER A 19 13.61 0.57 1.48
CA SER A 19 14.73 1.24 0.80
C SER A 19 14.29 1.97 -0.47
N TYR A 20 13.13 2.63 -0.43
CA TYR A 20 12.51 3.25 -1.59
C TYR A 20 13.30 4.43 -2.16
N THR A 21 13.88 5.26 -1.29
CA THR A 21 14.72 6.40 -1.69
C THR A 21 16.19 6.11 -1.40
N LYS A 22 17.06 6.44 -2.36
CA LYS A 22 18.48 6.09 -2.35
C LYS A 22 19.32 6.76 -1.25
N HIS A 23 18.96 7.98 -0.86
CA HIS A 23 19.81 8.83 -0.02
C HIS A 23 19.37 8.91 1.45
N ALA A 24 18.17 8.40 1.76
CA ALA A 24 17.72 8.33 3.14
C ALA A 24 18.36 7.12 3.83
N GLU A 25 18.79 7.31 5.08
CA GLU A 25 19.30 6.22 5.96
C GLU A 25 18.28 5.08 6.09
N GLY A 26 17.00 5.42 6.10
CA GLY A 26 15.88 4.49 5.98
C GLY A 26 14.74 5.11 5.19
N SER A 27 14.13 4.33 4.29
CA SER A 27 12.96 4.78 3.53
C SER A 27 12.03 3.62 3.22
N VAL A 28 10.73 3.89 3.23
CA VAL A 28 9.71 2.90 2.90
C VAL A 28 8.61 3.60 2.09
N LEU A 29 8.19 2.98 0.98
CA LEU A 29 6.96 3.32 0.27
C LEU A 29 5.87 2.33 0.67
N ILE A 30 4.74 2.85 1.13
CA ILE A 30 3.54 2.06 1.42
C ILE A 30 2.51 2.40 0.33
N ARG A 31 2.07 1.38 -0.41
CA ARG A 31 0.97 1.47 -1.37
C ARG A 31 -0.29 0.85 -0.76
N LEU A 32 -1.40 1.57 -0.83
CA LEU A 32 -2.69 1.20 -0.24
C LEU A 32 -3.76 1.15 -1.34
N GLY A 33 -3.89 -0.01 -1.97
CA GLY A 33 -4.65 -0.21 -3.20
C GLY A 33 -3.82 0.09 -4.45
N ASP A 34 -4.51 0.12 -5.58
CA ASP A 34 -4.02 0.70 -6.84
C ASP A 34 -4.50 2.15 -7.01
#